data_AF-A0A7S2QYR9-F1
#
_entry.id   AF-A0A7S2QYR9-F1
#
_cell.length_a   1.000
_cell.length_b   1.000
_cell.length_c   1.000
_cell.angle_alpha   90.00
_cell.angle_beta   90.00
_cell.angle_gamma   90.00
#
_symmetry.space_group_name_H-M   'P 1'
#
loop_
_entity.id
_entity.type
_entity.pdbx_description
1 polymer ?
#
loop_
_entity_poly.entity_id
_entity_poly.type
_entity_poly.pdbx_seq_one_letter_code
_entity_poly.pdbx_strand_id
1 'polypeptide(L)'
;DVVFVACEDDGSCTHGFRTLDLVLRVLLRDRFWACDVTRHALCETMLLTKGVPRVALPALLRVIILCPIKHGCGDAKRVVALSHENIKAVLESWSSADFVRGASVELQRHLTASVRALLAVISINEWNSIHCKPTQMILQGVSARLDSPLARARRHASKIALELSLKVDACKPLRLIDEAEADQGSSDDEADWERDAQKIALNDVFVIE
;
A
#
# COMPACT_ATOMS: atom_id res chain seq x y z
N ASP A 1 11.86 14.93 -24.02
CA ASP A 1 11.82 13.58 -24.61
C ASP A 1 12.09 12.54 -23.55
N VAL A 2 11.40 11.39 -23.59
CA VAL A 2 11.68 10.25 -22.71
C VAL A 2 12.44 9.24 -23.56
N VAL A 3 13.72 9.04 -23.27
CA VAL A 3 14.57 8.06 -23.95
C VAL A 3 14.43 6.74 -23.20
N PHE A 4 13.97 5.70 -23.90
CA PHE A 4 13.92 4.33 -23.37
C PHE A 4 15.26 3.66 -23.62
N VAL A 5 15.92 3.23 -22.53
CA VAL A 5 17.11 2.37 -22.60
C VAL A 5 16.65 0.93 -22.34
N ALA A 6 17.08 0.00 -23.20
CA ALA A 6 16.80 -1.43 -23.04
C ALA A 6 17.51 -1.94 -21.77
N CYS A 7 16.80 -2.72 -20.94
CA CYS A 7 17.44 -3.49 -19.88
C CYS A 7 18.29 -4.59 -20.54
N GLU A 8 19.58 -4.66 -20.21
CA GLU A 8 20.42 -5.79 -20.58
C GLU A 8 19.91 -7.08 -19.91
N ASP A 9 19.85 -8.13 -20.72
CA ASP A 9 19.05 -9.34 -20.49
C ASP A 9 19.86 -10.40 -19.72
N ASP A 10 19.91 -10.28 -18.40
CA ASP A 10 20.46 -11.32 -17.52
C ASP A 10 19.35 -12.33 -17.15
N GLY A 11 18.90 -13.13 -18.12
CA GLY A 11 18.39 -14.52 -17.96
C GLY A 11 17.25 -14.86 -16.98
N SER A 12 16.74 -13.93 -16.18
CA SER A 12 15.58 -14.09 -15.30
C SER A 12 14.85 -12.76 -15.20
N CYS A 13 14.13 -12.36 -16.26
CA CYS A 13 13.28 -11.19 -16.24
C CYS A 13 12.01 -11.45 -15.38
N THR A 14 12.19 -11.54 -14.06
CA THR A 14 11.12 -11.14 -13.14
C THR A 14 11.04 -9.62 -13.25
N HIS A 15 10.24 -9.09 -14.17
CA HIS A 15 10.02 -7.65 -14.24
C HIS A 15 9.51 -7.16 -12.88
N GLY A 16 10.37 -6.48 -12.14
CA GLY A 16 10.04 -5.98 -10.81
C GLY A 16 8.93 -4.93 -10.87
N PHE A 17 8.31 -4.64 -9.73
CA PHE A 17 7.28 -3.60 -9.63
C PHE A 17 7.75 -2.23 -10.16
N ARG A 18 9.08 -2.00 -10.24
CA ARG A 18 9.70 -0.81 -10.84
C ARG A 18 9.40 -0.65 -12.32
N THR A 19 9.50 -1.74 -13.10
CA THR A 19 9.16 -1.72 -14.52
C THR A 19 7.68 -1.37 -14.70
N LEU A 20 6.81 -1.95 -13.86
CA LEU A 20 5.38 -1.63 -13.86
C LEU A 20 5.10 -0.18 -13.47
N ASP A 21 5.79 0.37 -12.47
CA ASP A 21 5.68 1.79 -12.07
C ASP A 21 6.03 2.71 -13.24
N LEU A 22 7.13 2.43 -13.95
CA LEU A 22 7.54 3.20 -15.13
C LEU A 22 6.49 3.13 -16.24
N VAL A 23 6.04 1.92 -16.60
CA VAL A 23 5.02 1.72 -17.64
C VAL A 23 3.73 2.45 -17.29
N LEU A 24 3.25 2.34 -16.04
CA LEU A 24 2.06 3.05 -15.58
C LEU A 24 2.25 4.57 -15.69
N ARG A 25 3.40 5.12 -15.29
CA ARG A 25 3.68 6.57 -15.38
C ARG A 25 3.69 7.06 -16.82
N VAL A 26 4.24 6.30 -17.75
CA VAL A 26 4.26 6.65 -19.19
C VAL A 26 2.85 6.59 -19.76
N LEU A 27 2.12 5.48 -19.55
CA LEU A 27 0.78 5.28 -20.11
C LEU A 27 -0.26 6.25 -19.54
N LEU A 28 -0.11 6.63 -18.27
CA LEU A 28 -1.05 7.48 -17.56
C LEU A 28 -0.61 8.96 -17.52
N ARG A 29 0.52 9.31 -18.13
CA ARG A 29 1.16 10.63 -18.06
C ARG A 29 0.19 11.79 -18.26
N ASP A 30 -0.61 11.73 -19.31
CA ASP A 30 -1.57 12.79 -19.65
C ASP A 30 -3.01 12.40 -19.25
N ARG A 31 -3.27 11.10 -19.12
CA ARG A 31 -4.61 10.56 -18.88
C ARG A 31 -5.04 10.60 -17.42
N PHE A 32 -4.10 10.47 -16.48
CA PHE A 32 -4.43 10.35 -15.05
C PHE A 32 -5.25 11.55 -14.57
N TRP A 33 -4.79 12.77 -14.84
CA TRP A 33 -5.49 13.99 -14.39
C TRP A 33 -6.62 14.43 -15.31
N ALA A 34 -6.62 13.99 -16.57
CA ALA A 34 -7.67 14.31 -17.54
C ALA A 34 -8.91 13.39 -17.43
N CYS A 35 -8.80 12.20 -16.81
CA CYS A 35 -9.86 11.19 -16.83
C CYS A 35 -10.17 10.65 -15.42
N ASP A 36 -11.31 11.08 -14.88
CA ASP A 36 -11.79 10.66 -13.55
C ASP A 36 -12.04 9.16 -13.47
N VAL A 37 -12.60 8.57 -14.54
CA VAL A 37 -12.82 7.12 -14.66
C VAL A 37 -11.51 6.35 -14.52
N THR A 38 -10.40 6.89 -15.03
CA THR A 38 -9.08 6.25 -14.90
C THR A 38 -8.61 6.26 -13.45
N ARG A 39 -8.74 7.40 -12.75
CA ARG A 39 -8.36 7.48 -11.33
C ARG A 39 -9.24 6.59 -10.45
N HIS A 40 -10.55 6.59 -10.72
CA HIS A 40 -11.51 5.72 -10.05
C HIS A 40 -11.17 4.24 -10.28
N ALA A 41 -10.86 3.82 -11.51
CA ALA A 41 -10.48 2.44 -11.80
C ALA A 41 -9.20 2.02 -11.06
N LEU A 42 -8.20 2.90 -10.96
CA LEU A 42 -6.96 2.58 -10.25
C LEU A 42 -7.15 2.46 -8.73
N CYS A 43 -7.96 3.34 -8.12
CA CYS A 43 -8.22 3.30 -6.69
C CYS A 43 -9.35 2.30 -6.35
N GLU A 44 -10.59 2.62 -6.71
CA GLU A 44 -11.77 1.84 -6.32
C GLU A 44 -11.76 0.43 -6.91
N THR A 45 -11.43 0.27 -8.19
CA THR A 45 -11.46 -1.07 -8.81
C THR A 45 -10.22 -1.90 -8.47
N MET A 46 -9.02 -1.36 -8.75
CA MET A 46 -7.78 -2.14 -8.67
C MET A 46 -7.21 -2.22 -7.25
N LEU A 47 -7.32 -1.17 -6.44
CA LEU A 47 -6.78 -1.18 -5.08
C LEU A 47 -7.79 -1.70 -4.05
N LEU A 48 -9.05 -1.25 -4.12
CA LEU A 48 -10.01 -1.47 -3.04
C LEU A 48 -10.91 -2.70 -3.21
N THR A 49 -11.36 -3.01 -4.43
CA THR A 49 -12.43 -4.02 -4.64
C THR A 49 -11.97 -5.32 -5.30
N LYS A 50 -11.14 -5.26 -6.35
CA LYS A 50 -10.68 -6.47 -7.07
C LYS A 50 -9.27 -6.90 -6.67
N GLY A 51 -8.45 -5.95 -6.24
CA GLY A 51 -7.02 -6.17 -6.06
C GLY A 51 -6.27 -6.27 -7.38
N VAL A 52 -4.94 -6.22 -7.28
CA VAL A 52 -4.01 -6.51 -8.39
C VAL A 52 -3.06 -7.65 -8.00
N PRO A 53 -2.38 -8.30 -8.96
CA PRO A 53 -1.32 -9.24 -8.64
C PRO A 53 -0.34 -8.62 -7.64
N ARG A 54 0.14 -9.41 -6.66
CA ARG A 54 1.02 -8.92 -5.58
C ARG A 54 2.27 -8.19 -6.08
N VAL A 55 2.82 -8.62 -7.22
CA VAL A 55 3.97 -7.97 -7.87
C VAL A 55 3.68 -6.57 -8.40
N ALA A 56 2.41 -6.25 -8.70
CA ALA A 56 2.00 -4.96 -9.23
C ALA A 56 1.54 -3.98 -8.14
N LEU A 57 1.23 -4.46 -6.93
CA LEU A 57 0.72 -3.62 -5.85
C LEU A 57 1.67 -2.45 -5.50
N PRO A 58 3.00 -2.63 -5.36
CA PRO A 58 3.89 -1.51 -5.07
C PRO A 58 3.87 -0.43 -6.16
N ALA A 59 3.80 -0.84 -7.42
CA ALA A 59 3.70 0.07 -8.56
C ALA A 59 2.41 0.89 -8.48
N LEU A 60 1.28 0.22 -8.20
CA LEU A 60 -0.01 0.87 -8.03
C LEU A 60 0.02 1.88 -6.87
N LEU A 61 0.49 1.47 -5.69
CA LEU A 61 0.61 2.34 -4.51
C LEU A 61 1.49 3.56 -4.78
N ARG A 62 2.61 3.37 -5.49
CA ARG A 62 3.47 4.48 -5.90
C ARG A 62 2.73 5.48 -6.76
N VAL A 63 2.07 5.06 -7.84
CA VAL A 63 1.49 6.01 -8.80
C VAL A 63 0.26 6.76 -8.28
N ILE A 64 -0.47 6.21 -7.28
CA ILE A 64 -1.70 6.84 -6.75
C ILE A 64 -1.59 7.42 -5.34
N ILE A 65 -0.62 7.01 -4.51
CA ILE A 65 -0.50 7.45 -3.10
C ILE A 65 0.92 7.90 -2.75
N LEU A 66 1.92 7.01 -2.85
CA LEU A 66 3.24 7.23 -2.23
C LEU A 66 4.17 8.14 -3.04
N CYS A 67 4.08 8.07 -4.37
CA CYS A 67 4.84 8.91 -5.31
C CYS A 67 3.91 9.32 -6.46
N PRO A 68 2.80 10.04 -6.20
CA PRO A 68 1.71 10.17 -7.15
C PRO A 68 2.14 10.78 -8.48
N ILE A 69 1.44 10.44 -9.56
CA ILE A 69 1.66 11.07 -10.87
C ILE A 69 1.38 12.57 -10.74
N LYS A 70 2.39 13.40 -11.01
CA LYS A 70 2.30 14.88 -10.93
C LYS A 70 2.04 15.53 -12.29
N HIS A 71 2.51 14.89 -13.36
CA HIS A 71 2.41 15.42 -14.72
C HIS A 71 0.94 15.64 -15.10
N GLY A 72 0.61 16.80 -15.67
CA GLY A 72 -0.75 17.14 -16.09
C GLY A 72 -1.70 17.66 -15.00
N CYS A 73 -1.33 17.64 -13.71
CA CYS A 73 -2.21 18.17 -12.65
C CYS A 73 -2.25 19.70 -12.59
N GLY A 74 -1.11 20.35 -12.84
CA GLY A 74 -0.93 21.80 -12.71
C GLY A 74 -0.97 22.34 -11.26
N ASP A 75 -1.41 21.54 -10.28
CA ASP A 75 -1.59 21.95 -8.88
C ASP A 75 -1.06 20.87 -7.91
N ALA A 76 0.00 21.20 -7.18
CA ALA A 76 0.59 20.31 -6.18
C ALA A 76 -0.35 20.03 -4.99
N LYS A 77 -1.23 20.98 -4.61
CA LYS A 77 -2.17 20.77 -3.50
C LYS A 77 -3.20 19.71 -3.86
N ARG A 78 -3.70 19.73 -5.10
CA ARG A 78 -4.60 18.70 -5.63
C ARG A 78 -3.97 17.31 -5.65
N VAL A 79 -2.67 17.20 -5.96
CA VAL A 79 -1.94 15.92 -5.89
C VAL A 79 -1.94 15.36 -4.46
N VAL A 80 -1.61 16.21 -3.47
CA VAL A 80 -1.59 15.82 -2.06
C VAL A 80 -2.99 15.46 -1.55
N ALA A 81 -3.99 16.26 -1.90
CA ALA A 81 -5.39 16.02 -1.52
C ALA A 81 -5.87 14.66 -2.03
N LEU A 82 -5.63 14.33 -3.30
CA LEU A 82 -6.01 13.04 -3.88
C LEU A 82 -5.26 11.87 -3.20
N SER A 83 -3.99 12.04 -2.87
CA SER A 83 -3.24 11.02 -2.12
C SER A 83 -3.85 10.77 -0.75
N HIS A 84 -4.19 11.84 -0.01
CA HIS A 84 -4.87 11.74 1.29
C HIS A 84 -6.25 11.10 1.18
N GLU A 85 -7.03 11.41 0.14
CA GLU A 85 -8.31 10.76 -0.16
C GLU A 85 -8.14 9.25 -0.39
N ASN A 86 -7.15 8.86 -1.19
CA ASN A 86 -6.86 7.45 -1.46
C ASN A 86 -6.37 6.71 -0.20
N ILE A 87 -5.52 7.34 0.62
CA ILE A 87 -5.10 6.77 1.92
C ILE A 87 -6.33 6.55 2.80
N LYS A 88 -7.20 7.55 2.92
CA LYS A 88 -8.44 7.45 3.69
C LYS A 88 -9.29 6.28 3.20
N ALA A 89 -9.52 6.15 1.89
CA ALA A 89 -10.34 5.07 1.32
C ALA A 89 -9.76 3.67 1.60
N VAL A 90 -8.43 3.51 1.52
CA VAL A 90 -7.74 2.26 1.91
C VAL A 90 -7.95 1.95 3.38
N LEU A 91 -7.79 2.95 4.26
CA LEU A 91 -7.96 2.77 5.70
C LEU A 91 -9.42 2.48 6.06
N GLU A 92 -10.40 3.16 5.46
CA GLU A 92 -11.83 2.93 5.68
C GLU A 92 -12.20 1.50 5.28
N SER A 93 -11.75 1.08 4.09
CA SER A 93 -12.01 -0.26 3.57
C SER A 93 -11.38 -1.34 4.44
N TRP A 94 -10.10 -1.18 4.80
CA TRP A 94 -9.41 -2.17 5.62
C TRP A 94 -9.98 -2.23 7.03
N SER A 95 -10.36 -1.10 7.64
CA SER A 95 -10.85 -1.05 9.03
C SER A 95 -12.30 -1.48 9.22
N SER A 96 -13.05 -1.72 8.14
CA SER A 96 -14.45 -2.14 8.21
C SER A 96 -14.63 -3.55 8.77
N ALA A 97 -15.51 -3.71 9.76
CA ALA A 97 -15.91 -5.03 10.27
C ALA A 97 -16.62 -5.87 9.21
N ASP A 98 -17.35 -5.23 8.29
CA ASP A 98 -18.00 -5.93 7.17
C ASP A 98 -16.96 -6.45 6.18
N PHE A 99 -15.90 -5.68 5.94
CA PHE A 99 -14.78 -6.14 5.12
C PHE A 99 -14.07 -7.35 5.74
N VAL A 100 -13.80 -7.31 7.05
CA VAL A 100 -13.18 -8.44 7.77
C VAL A 100 -14.00 -9.73 7.64
N ARG A 101 -15.33 -9.62 7.69
CA ARG A 101 -16.25 -10.76 7.61
C ARG A 101 -16.52 -11.24 6.18
N GLY A 102 -16.60 -10.32 5.21
CA GLY A 102 -17.14 -10.61 3.87
C GLY A 102 -16.12 -10.61 2.73
N ALA A 103 -14.94 -10.00 2.89
CA ALA A 103 -13.97 -9.92 1.80
C ALA A 103 -13.24 -11.24 1.58
N SER A 104 -12.85 -11.52 0.33
CA SER A 104 -12.03 -12.68 -0.01
C SER A 104 -10.67 -12.63 0.68
N VAL A 105 -10.06 -13.79 0.85
CA VAL A 105 -8.75 -13.92 1.49
C VAL A 105 -7.69 -13.11 0.75
N GLU A 106 -7.73 -13.16 -0.58
CA GLU A 106 -6.82 -12.44 -1.47
C GLU A 106 -6.95 -10.93 -1.28
N LEU A 107 -8.19 -10.42 -1.21
CA LEU A 107 -8.43 -8.99 -1.04
C LEU A 107 -8.06 -8.51 0.37
N GLN A 108 -8.31 -9.32 1.39
CA GLN A 108 -7.87 -9.01 2.76
C GLN A 108 -6.33 -8.94 2.85
N ARG A 109 -5.61 -9.87 2.22
CA ARG A 109 -4.15 -9.83 2.13
C ARG A 109 -3.68 -8.60 1.35
N HIS A 110 -4.32 -8.32 0.23
CA HIS A 110 -4.03 -7.17 -0.64
C HIS A 110 -4.12 -5.85 0.14
N LEU A 111 -5.25 -5.57 0.80
CA LEU A 111 -5.38 -4.36 1.59
C LEU A 111 -4.49 -4.34 2.84
N THR A 112 -4.23 -5.50 3.46
CA THR A 112 -3.30 -5.56 4.60
C THR A 112 -1.89 -5.17 4.17
N ALA A 113 -1.40 -5.68 3.03
CA ALA A 113 -0.11 -5.29 2.48
C ALA A 113 -0.07 -3.80 2.11
N SER A 114 -1.15 -3.26 1.54
CA SER A 114 -1.29 -1.82 1.27
C SER A 114 -1.18 -0.99 2.54
N VAL A 115 -1.97 -1.29 3.58
CA VAL A 115 -1.95 -0.55 4.85
C VAL A 115 -0.57 -0.63 5.51
N ARG A 116 0.06 -1.82 5.50
CA ARG A 116 1.41 -1.99 6.04
C ARG A 116 2.41 -1.11 5.29
N ALA A 117 2.35 -1.07 3.96
CA ALA A 117 3.21 -0.21 3.15
C ALA A 117 3.01 1.27 3.47
N LEU A 118 1.77 1.73 3.60
CA LEU A 118 1.46 3.12 3.98
C LEU A 118 2.06 3.45 5.36
N LEU A 119 1.94 2.52 6.33
CA LEU A 119 2.54 2.68 7.65
C LEU A 119 4.07 2.65 7.61
N ALA A 120 4.69 1.83 6.77
CA ALA A 120 6.16 1.78 6.68
C ALA A 120 6.74 3.04 6.02
N VAL A 121 6.03 3.60 5.03
CA VAL A 121 6.58 4.62 4.12
C VAL A 121 6.25 6.05 4.54
N ILE A 122 4.99 6.31 4.90
CA ILE A 122 4.53 7.68 5.18
C ILE A 122 5.17 8.16 6.48
N SER A 123 5.74 9.37 6.52
CA SER A 123 6.33 9.89 7.75
C SER A 123 5.29 10.06 8.87
N ILE A 124 5.68 10.00 10.15
CA ILE A 124 4.74 10.20 11.26
C ILE A 124 4.09 11.60 11.21
N ASN A 125 4.82 12.61 10.74
CA ASN A 125 4.31 13.98 10.61
C ASN A 125 3.23 14.08 9.53
N GLU A 126 3.50 13.49 8.36
CA GLU A 126 2.52 13.41 7.27
C GLU A 126 1.32 12.59 7.69
N TRP A 127 1.53 11.43 8.31
CA TRP A 127 0.48 10.57 8.86
C TRP A 127 -0.45 11.33 9.81
N ASN A 128 0.12 12.10 10.75
CA ASN A 128 -0.66 12.90 11.70
C ASN A 128 -1.35 14.12 11.05
N SER A 129 -0.88 14.57 9.88
CA SER A 129 -1.51 15.66 9.14
C SER A 129 -2.77 15.24 8.36
N ILE A 130 -2.97 13.93 8.15
CA ILE A 130 -4.13 13.42 7.43
C ILE A 130 -5.39 13.61 8.29
N HIS A 131 -6.35 14.40 7.78
CA HIS A 131 -7.56 14.80 8.51
C HIS A 131 -8.44 13.65 9.03
N CYS A 132 -8.33 12.44 8.47
CA CYS A 132 -9.17 11.29 8.83
C CYS A 132 -8.77 10.61 10.16
N LYS A 133 -7.81 11.16 10.92
CA LYS A 133 -7.28 10.56 12.16
C LYS A 133 -6.87 9.09 11.94
N PRO A 134 -5.92 8.84 11.03
CA PRO A 134 -5.65 7.51 10.50
C PRO A 134 -5.27 6.48 11.58
N THR A 135 -4.61 6.92 12.67
CA THR A 135 -4.34 6.05 13.84
C THR A 135 -5.61 5.48 14.46
N GLN A 136 -6.68 6.28 14.62
CA GLN A 136 -7.93 5.80 15.23
C GLN A 136 -8.60 4.75 14.34
N MET A 137 -8.57 4.95 13.03
CA MET A 137 -9.11 3.98 12.07
C MET A 137 -8.33 2.67 12.11
N ILE A 138 -6.99 2.73 12.16
CA ILE A 138 -6.16 1.52 12.29
C ILE A 138 -6.52 0.77 13.57
N LEU A 139 -6.62 1.44 14.71
CA LEU A 139 -6.97 0.80 15.97
C LEU A 139 -8.35 0.13 15.92
N GLN A 140 -9.33 0.76 15.26
CA GLN A 140 -10.64 0.15 15.01
C GLN A 140 -10.52 -1.12 14.15
N GLY A 141 -9.75 -1.06 13.06
CA GLY A 141 -9.54 -2.19 12.15
C GLY A 141 -8.75 -3.34 12.77
N VAL A 142 -7.82 -3.03 13.67
CA VAL A 142 -7.10 -4.00 14.52
C VAL A 142 -8.09 -4.67 15.46
N SER A 143 -8.90 -3.91 16.21
CA SER A 143 -9.91 -4.46 17.12
C SER A 143 -10.86 -5.42 16.40
N ALA A 144 -11.45 -4.99 15.28
CA ALA A 144 -12.39 -5.80 14.50
C ALA A 144 -11.81 -7.13 14.02
N ARG A 145 -10.49 -7.19 13.77
CA ARG A 145 -9.78 -8.41 13.37
C ARG A 145 -9.37 -9.28 14.55
N LEU A 146 -9.05 -8.69 15.70
CA LEU A 146 -8.78 -9.42 16.93
C LEU A 146 -10.04 -10.13 17.44
N ASP A 147 -11.21 -9.51 17.27
CA ASP A 147 -12.51 -10.09 17.57
C ASP A 147 -12.92 -11.22 16.59
N SER A 148 -12.16 -11.43 15.51
CA SER A 148 -12.45 -12.47 14.52
C SER A 148 -12.04 -13.86 15.02
N PRO A 149 -12.89 -14.89 14.81
CA PRO A 149 -12.50 -16.27 15.10
C PRO A 149 -11.38 -16.78 14.17
N LEU A 150 -11.15 -16.11 13.04
CA LEU A 150 -10.17 -16.53 12.04
C LEU A 150 -8.74 -16.12 12.46
N ALA A 151 -7.86 -17.09 12.66
CA ALA A 151 -6.45 -16.85 13.02
C ALA A 151 -5.74 -15.92 12.02
N ARG A 152 -6.04 -16.02 10.72
CA ARG A 152 -5.48 -15.13 9.70
C ARG A 152 -5.83 -13.66 9.93
N ALA A 153 -7.09 -13.37 10.30
CA ALA A 153 -7.51 -12.01 10.57
C ALA A 153 -6.73 -11.44 11.76
N ARG A 154 -6.58 -12.22 12.84
CA ARG A 154 -5.76 -11.85 14.01
C ARG A 154 -4.30 -11.61 13.65
N ARG A 155 -3.70 -12.46 12.80
CA ARG A 155 -2.33 -12.22 12.27
C ARG A 155 -2.22 -10.92 11.48
N HIS A 156 -3.17 -10.61 10.60
CA HIS A 156 -3.20 -9.31 9.91
C HIS A 156 -3.26 -8.15 10.92
N ALA A 157 -4.05 -8.29 11.99
CA ALA A 157 -4.11 -7.30 13.07
C ALA A 157 -2.75 -7.14 13.76
N SER A 158 -2.09 -8.24 14.13
CA SER A 158 -0.76 -8.24 14.76
C SER A 158 0.30 -7.58 13.88
N LYS A 159 0.32 -7.88 12.57
CA LYS A 159 1.24 -7.26 11.61
C LYS A 159 1.06 -5.73 11.55
N ILE A 160 -0.18 -5.27 11.40
CA ILE A 160 -0.48 -3.84 11.32
C ILE A 160 -0.27 -3.12 12.65
N ALA A 161 -0.60 -3.75 13.78
CA ALA A 161 -0.37 -3.19 15.11
C ALA A 161 1.13 -2.99 15.39
N LEU A 162 1.97 -3.97 15.01
CA LEU A 162 3.42 -3.84 15.10
C LEU A 162 3.93 -2.68 14.23
N GLU A 163 3.51 -2.60 12.96
CA GLU A 163 3.94 -1.55 12.04
C GLU A 163 3.51 -0.16 12.53
N LEU A 164 2.28 -0.03 13.06
CA LEU A 164 1.82 1.20 13.70
C LEU A 164 2.66 1.54 14.94
N SER A 165 2.98 0.54 15.77
CA SER A 165 3.80 0.79 16.95
C SER A 165 5.21 1.24 16.60
N LEU A 166 5.82 0.66 15.56
CA LEU A 166 7.11 1.11 15.03
C LEU A 166 7.04 2.55 14.50
N LYS A 167 5.94 2.91 13.82
CA LYS A 167 5.69 4.29 13.36
C LYS A 167 5.59 5.29 14.52
N VAL A 168 4.93 4.91 15.61
CA VAL A 168 4.68 5.80 16.76
C VAL A 168 5.90 5.91 17.67
N ASP A 169 6.53 4.77 18.00
CA ASP A 169 7.72 4.69 18.84
C ASP A 169 8.58 3.48 18.42
N ALA A 170 9.54 3.75 17.54
CA ALA A 170 10.49 2.74 17.07
C ALA A 170 11.44 2.23 18.17
N CYS A 171 11.64 3.00 19.25
CA CYS A 171 12.52 2.61 20.36
C CYS A 171 11.83 1.61 21.30
N LYS A 172 10.50 1.65 21.39
CA LYS A 172 9.70 0.77 22.25
C LYS A 172 8.45 0.24 21.55
N PRO A 173 8.61 -0.58 20.50
CA PRO A 173 7.47 -1.13 19.78
C PRO A 173 6.72 -2.17 20.64
N LEU A 174 5.40 -2.06 20.64
CA LEU A 174 4.49 -3.04 21.22
C LEU A 174 4.21 -4.15 20.20
N ARG A 175 4.08 -5.37 20.69
CA ARG A 175 3.69 -6.55 19.91
C ARG A 175 2.45 -7.18 20.51
N LEU A 176 1.51 -7.52 19.65
CA LEU A 176 0.40 -8.38 20.02
C LEU A 176 0.89 -9.83 20.00
N ILE A 177 0.67 -10.56 21.08
CA ILE A 177 1.01 -11.98 21.19
C ILE A 177 -0.27 -12.75 20.87
N ASP A 178 -0.30 -13.45 19.73
CA ASP A 178 -1.39 -14.39 19.41
C ASP A 178 -0.91 -15.80 19.73
N GLU A 179 -1.50 -16.43 20.75
CA GLU A 179 -1.16 -17.78 21.20
C GLU A 179 -1.34 -18.83 20.08
N ALA A 180 -2.17 -18.52 19.06
CA ALA A 180 -2.38 -19.39 17.90
C ALA A 180 -1.25 -19.32 16.83
N GLU A 181 -0.25 -18.44 16.98
CA GLU A 181 0.92 -18.42 16.07
C GLU A 181 1.87 -19.61 16.29
N ALA A 182 1.86 -20.25 17.46
CA ALA A 182 2.76 -21.35 17.78
C ALA A 182 2.45 -22.65 17.02
N ASP A 183 1.20 -22.87 16.58
CA ASP A 183 0.70 -24.19 16.18
C ASP A 183 0.38 -24.36 14.68
N GLN A 184 0.48 -23.30 13.86
CA GLN A 184 0.11 -23.37 12.44
C GLN A 184 1.12 -22.64 11.56
N GLY A 185 2.00 -23.42 10.93
CA GLY A 185 2.99 -22.98 9.94
C GLY A 185 2.43 -21.91 9.01
N SER A 186 3.02 -20.71 9.11
CA SER A 186 2.62 -19.53 8.37
C SER A 186 3.11 -19.58 6.92
N SER A 187 2.37 -20.22 6.02
CA SER A 187 2.46 -19.88 4.59
C SER A 187 1.61 -18.64 4.34
N ASP A 188 2.11 -17.51 4.84
CA ASP A 188 1.80 -16.22 4.26
C ASP A 188 3.03 -15.91 3.41
N ASP A 189 3.01 -16.33 2.15
CA ASP A 189 4.13 -16.15 1.23
C ASP A 189 4.31 -14.65 1.01
N GLU A 190 5.07 -13.99 1.88
CA GLU A 190 5.30 -12.55 1.84
C GLU A 190 6.13 -12.23 0.59
N ALA A 191 5.68 -11.25 -0.20
CA ALA A 191 6.45 -10.80 -1.34
C ALA A 191 7.73 -10.10 -0.87
N ASP A 192 8.80 -10.18 -1.66
CA ASP A 192 10.10 -9.60 -1.30
C ASP A 192 10.03 -8.10 -0.96
N TRP A 193 9.13 -7.36 -1.61
CA TRP A 193 8.91 -5.94 -1.35
C TRP A 193 8.21 -5.68 0.00
N GLU A 194 7.42 -6.62 0.52
CA GLU A 194 6.71 -6.46 1.80
C GLU A 194 7.69 -6.52 2.99
N ARG A 195 8.83 -7.21 2.82
CA ARG A 195 9.89 -7.30 3.83
C ARG A 195 10.60 -5.97 4.06
N ASP A 196 10.61 -5.09 3.06
CA ASP A 196 11.21 -3.76 3.10
C ASP A 196 10.34 -2.81 2.29
N ALA A 197 9.18 -2.48 2.85
CA ALA A 197 8.20 -1.61 2.20
C ALA A 197 8.72 -0.17 2.05
N GLN A 198 9.74 0.25 2.81
CA GLN A 198 10.39 1.55 2.64
C GLN A 198 10.99 1.70 1.23
N LYS A 199 11.47 0.61 0.62
CA LYS A 199 11.93 0.61 -0.77
C LYS A 199 10.88 1.14 -1.74
N ILE A 200 9.59 0.97 -1.45
CA ILE A 200 8.51 1.43 -2.33
C ILE A 200 8.56 2.94 -2.54
N ALA A 201 9.04 3.76 -1.59
CA ALA A 201 9.14 5.22 -1.78
C ALA A 201 10.46 5.68 -2.40
N LEU A 202 11.51 4.88 -2.36
CA LEU A 202 12.81 5.29 -2.89
C LEU A 202 12.67 5.60 -4.38
N ASN A 203 13.12 6.79 -4.78
CA ASN A 203 13.32 7.12 -6.18
C ASN A 203 14.62 6.45 -6.61
N ASP A 204 14.60 5.85 -7.79
CA ASP A 204 15.84 5.41 -8.41
C ASP A 204 16.64 6.66 -8.79
N VAL A 205 17.90 6.73 -8.36
CA VAL A 205 18.84 7.75 -8.83
C VAL A 205 19.18 7.37 -10.27
N PHE A 206 18.44 7.93 -11.23
CA PHE A 206 18.89 7.90 -12.61
C PHE A 206 19.99 8.96 -12.73
N VAL A 207 21.25 8.51 -12.73
CA VAL A 207 22.38 9.36 -13.11
C VAL A 207 22.13 9.74 -14.56
N ILE A 208 21.87 11.03 -14.80
CA ILE A 208 21.86 11.60 -16.14
C ILE A 208 23.32 11.95 -16.41
N GLU A 209 24.02 11.11 -17.18
CA GLU A 209 25.25 11.52 -17.90
C GLU A 209 24.86 12.16 -19.23
#